data_AF-A0A7W3QJF5-F1
#
_entry.id   AF-A0A7W3QJF5-F1
#
_cell.length_a   1.000
_cell.length_b   1.000
_cell.length_c   1.000
_cell.angle_alpha   90.00
_cell.angle_beta   90.00
_cell.angle_gamma   90.00
#
_symmetry.space_group_name_H-M   'P 1'
#
loop_
_entity.id
_entity.type
_entity.pdbx_description
1 polymer ?
#
loop_
_entity_poly.entity_id
_entity_poly.type
_entity_poly.pdbx_seq_one_letter_code
_entity_poly.pdbx_strand_id
1 'polypeptide(L)'
;MGERANYAVVRDGSWRLYYSHWGALELHLDLLPGPDAATAFAEAQRPVGPDGWLDDVWGEGGAVIDHDRRVLLYHLLEIEHHGEWRAIREVLRRTWPGWDVRWAHDGQGDLVSHVGGDPASVRDHDPDDAQPPKPCEPPDGWPCCAVTVGGRAYALENDLSDLLEHGPDLVGMLPEEAAGVAFRFPDAGIHFDVDERHVGVWTTQTLWGSFQRAAARWPEWRWTLWGDRHEEHLSAAGVTFPEPDMAAAYAKLRERLIAHRGRDRTAVAGELLRGLAERGEDPTPSPHLFDHREVRSPDAHVLAVIDALAGR
;
A
#
# COMPACT_ATOMS: atom_id res chain seq x y z
N MET A 1 11.31 -14.62 -7.30
CA MET A 1 9.95 -14.19 -7.73
C MET A 1 8.98 -14.71 -6.69
N GLY A 2 8.09 -13.85 -6.20
CA GLY A 2 7.13 -14.12 -5.13
C GLY A 2 6.40 -12.82 -4.79
N GLU A 3 5.41 -12.86 -3.91
CA GLU A 3 4.71 -11.67 -3.40
C GLU A 3 4.67 -11.74 -1.88
N ARG A 4 5.77 -11.34 -1.23
CA ARG A 4 6.06 -11.77 0.14
C ARG A 4 5.33 -10.90 1.14
N ALA A 5 4.76 -11.53 2.16
CA ALA A 5 4.04 -10.83 3.21
C ALA A 5 4.31 -11.36 4.61
N ASN A 6 4.21 -10.46 5.58
CA ASN A 6 4.16 -10.79 7.00
C ASN A 6 2.77 -10.54 7.59
N TYR A 7 2.33 -11.45 8.46
CA TYR A 7 1.11 -11.28 9.23
C TYR A 7 1.42 -11.44 10.71
N ALA A 8 1.08 -10.44 11.51
CA ALA A 8 1.13 -10.53 12.96
C ALA A 8 -0.28 -10.67 13.52
N VAL A 9 -0.50 -11.68 14.36
CA VAL A 9 -1.77 -11.85 15.09
C VAL A 9 -1.50 -11.56 16.56
N VAL A 10 -2.20 -10.56 17.13
CA VAL A 10 -2.10 -10.18 18.55
C VAL A 10 -3.32 -10.70 19.29
N ARG A 11 -3.10 -11.49 20.34
CA ARG A 11 -4.11 -12.06 21.24
C ARG A 11 -3.54 -12.25 22.64
N ASP A 12 -4.35 -11.95 23.65
CA ASP A 12 -4.07 -12.19 25.07
C ASP A 12 -2.74 -11.54 25.54
N GLY A 13 -2.45 -10.34 25.04
CA GLY A 13 -1.25 -9.57 25.35
C GLY A 13 0.03 -10.09 24.70
N SER A 14 -0.07 -11.01 23.75
CA SER A 14 1.06 -11.59 23.01
C SER A 14 0.80 -11.56 21.51
N TRP A 15 1.84 -11.71 20.69
CA TRP A 15 1.70 -11.78 19.25
C TRP A 15 2.51 -12.92 18.63
N ARG A 16 2.09 -13.36 17.44
CA ARG A 16 2.78 -14.36 16.62
C ARG A 16 2.94 -13.84 15.20
N LEU A 17 4.09 -14.15 14.60
CA LEU A 17 4.43 -13.77 13.24
C LEU A 17 4.27 -14.94 12.27
N TYR A 18 3.73 -14.62 11.11
CA TYR A 18 3.55 -15.56 10.02
C TYR A 18 4.13 -14.96 8.73
N TYR A 19 4.65 -15.84 7.88
CA TYR A 19 5.22 -15.51 6.59
C TYR A 19 4.45 -16.20 5.47
N SER A 20 4.20 -15.48 4.39
CA SER A 20 3.72 -16.03 3.13
C SER A 20 4.60 -15.59 1.98
N HIS A 21 4.95 -16.54 1.11
CA HIS A 21 5.69 -16.26 -0.13
C HIS A 21 4.79 -15.72 -1.25
N TRP A 22 3.47 -15.96 -1.14
CA TRP A 22 2.44 -15.59 -2.12
C TRP A 22 1.27 -14.85 -1.47
N GLY A 23 1.60 -13.93 -0.58
CA GLY A 23 0.65 -13.35 0.35
C GLY A 23 0.34 -11.87 0.15
N ALA A 24 1.11 -11.13 -0.64
CA ALA A 24 1.04 -9.67 -0.65
C ALA A 24 -0.01 -9.10 -1.62
N LEU A 25 0.02 -9.49 -2.89
CA LEU A 25 -0.71 -8.82 -3.98
C LEU A 25 -2.23 -8.78 -3.77
N GLU A 26 -2.80 -9.87 -3.26
CA GLU A 26 -4.24 -10.04 -3.07
C GLU A 26 -4.64 -10.03 -1.59
N LEU A 27 -3.75 -9.62 -0.67
CA LEU A 27 -4.03 -9.63 0.77
C LEU A 27 -5.32 -8.89 1.15
N HIS A 28 -5.65 -7.79 0.48
CA HIS A 28 -6.93 -7.10 0.74
C HIS A 28 -8.13 -8.04 0.61
N LEU A 29 -8.14 -8.96 -0.37
CA LEU A 29 -9.20 -9.94 -0.57
C LEU A 29 -9.25 -10.97 0.56
N ASP A 30 -8.10 -11.35 1.10
CA ASP A 30 -7.99 -12.22 2.28
C ASP A 30 -8.48 -11.52 3.57
N LEU A 31 -8.38 -10.18 3.63
CA LEU A 31 -8.87 -9.35 4.75
C LEU A 31 -10.36 -9.02 4.65
N LEU A 32 -10.93 -8.92 3.45
CA LEU A 32 -12.33 -8.51 3.24
C LEU A 32 -13.36 -9.30 4.06
N PRO A 33 -13.25 -10.64 4.26
CA PRO A 33 -14.26 -11.41 4.98
C PRO A 33 -14.34 -11.16 6.49
N GLY A 34 -13.48 -10.30 7.04
CA GLY A 34 -13.54 -9.85 8.43
C GLY A 34 -12.49 -10.50 9.34
N PRO A 35 -12.51 -10.15 10.65
CA PRO A 35 -11.42 -10.45 11.58
C PRO A 35 -11.12 -11.94 11.76
N ASP A 36 -12.16 -12.77 11.88
CA ASP A 36 -11.98 -14.21 12.12
C ASP A 36 -11.38 -14.91 10.89
N ALA A 37 -11.87 -14.56 9.71
CA ALA A 37 -11.39 -15.10 8.44
C ALA A 37 -9.96 -14.66 8.14
N ALA A 38 -9.65 -13.37 8.31
CA ALA A 38 -8.30 -12.84 8.16
C ALA A 38 -7.32 -13.49 9.13
N THR A 39 -7.74 -13.74 10.37
CA THR A 39 -6.90 -14.42 11.36
C THR A 39 -6.66 -15.88 10.99
N ALA A 40 -7.71 -16.59 10.58
CA ALA A 40 -7.58 -17.98 10.12
C ALA A 40 -6.65 -18.10 8.90
N PHE A 41 -6.74 -17.14 7.97
CA PHE A 41 -5.81 -17.04 6.85
C PHE A 41 -4.37 -16.83 7.31
N ALA A 42 -4.11 -15.83 8.16
CA ALA A 42 -2.79 -15.52 8.68
C ALA A 42 -2.17 -16.72 9.44
N GLU A 43 -2.94 -17.33 10.35
CA GLU A 43 -2.49 -18.46 11.19
C GLU A 43 -2.24 -19.75 10.38
N ALA A 44 -2.82 -19.87 9.18
CA ALA A 44 -2.55 -21.00 8.29
C ALA A 44 -1.19 -20.90 7.59
N GLN A 45 -0.61 -19.69 7.50
CA GLN A 45 0.68 -19.47 6.86
C GLN A 45 1.84 -19.95 7.74
N ARG A 46 3.07 -19.85 7.22
CA ARG A 46 4.24 -20.39 7.91
C ARG A 46 4.55 -19.56 9.15
N PRO A 47 4.53 -20.13 10.38
CA PRO A 47 4.95 -19.39 11.57
C PRO A 47 6.46 -19.13 11.51
N VAL A 48 6.87 -17.92 11.89
CA VAL A 48 8.27 -17.51 11.99
C VAL A 48 8.55 -16.87 13.35
N GLY A 49 9.83 -16.75 13.70
CA GLY A 49 10.24 -16.10 14.96
C GLY A 49 9.98 -14.59 14.94
N PRO A 50 10.12 -13.90 16.09
CA PRO A 50 9.91 -12.46 16.18
C PRO A 50 10.90 -11.63 15.33
N ASP A 51 12.07 -12.20 14.99
CA ASP A 51 13.06 -11.60 14.09
C ASP A 51 12.81 -11.93 12.60
N GLY A 52 11.68 -12.59 12.29
CA GLY A 52 11.31 -13.04 10.94
C GLY A 52 10.57 -12.01 10.09
N TRP A 53 10.62 -10.74 10.47
CA TRP A 53 10.08 -9.64 9.67
C TRP A 53 10.87 -9.50 8.37
N LEU A 54 10.15 -9.19 7.29
CA LEU A 54 10.73 -8.75 6.04
C LEU A 54 11.09 -7.27 6.17
N ASP A 55 12.18 -6.89 5.52
CA ASP A 55 12.52 -5.49 5.32
C ASP A 55 11.56 -4.80 4.35
N ASP A 56 11.71 -3.49 4.21
CA ASP A 56 10.92 -2.64 3.32
C ASP A 56 11.19 -2.86 1.82
N VAL A 57 12.21 -3.63 1.46
CA VAL A 57 12.51 -3.99 0.06
C VAL A 57 11.78 -5.28 -0.34
N TRP A 58 11.76 -6.28 0.54
CA TRP A 58 11.15 -7.59 0.27
C TRP A 58 9.73 -7.75 0.82
N GLY A 59 9.34 -6.93 1.79
CA GLY A 59 8.05 -6.98 2.47
C GLY A 59 6.94 -6.31 1.70
N GLU A 60 6.51 -6.88 0.57
CA GLU A 60 5.54 -6.30 -0.38
C GLU A 60 4.10 -6.18 0.15
N GLY A 61 3.80 -6.77 1.30
CA GLY A 61 2.53 -6.58 1.98
C GLY A 61 2.58 -7.08 3.42
N GLY A 62 1.59 -6.69 4.20
CA GLY A 62 1.49 -7.21 5.54
C GLY A 62 0.29 -6.69 6.32
N ALA A 63 0.00 -7.37 7.42
CA ALA A 63 -1.06 -6.97 8.32
C ALA A 63 -0.75 -7.31 9.78
N VAL A 64 -1.13 -6.44 10.69
CA VAL A 64 -1.34 -6.73 12.11
C VAL A 64 -2.83 -6.86 12.36
N ILE A 65 -3.24 -8.00 12.89
CA ILE A 65 -4.61 -8.30 13.31
C ILE A 65 -4.60 -8.37 14.85
N ASP A 66 -4.93 -7.24 15.48
CA ASP A 66 -4.88 -7.09 16.93
C ASP A 66 -6.26 -7.27 17.56
N HIS A 67 -6.51 -8.46 18.09
CA HIS A 67 -7.79 -8.81 18.73
C HIS A 67 -7.99 -8.12 20.08
N ASP A 68 -6.90 -7.77 20.77
CA ASP A 68 -6.95 -7.17 22.09
C ASP A 68 -7.42 -5.70 21.99
N ARG A 69 -6.92 -4.98 20.98
CA ARG A 69 -7.27 -3.57 20.71
C ARG A 69 -8.34 -3.41 19.63
N ARG A 70 -8.71 -4.49 18.95
CA ARG A 70 -9.56 -4.51 17.74
C ARG A 70 -9.03 -3.57 16.67
N VAL A 71 -7.75 -3.74 16.31
CA VAL A 71 -7.10 -2.97 15.25
C VAL A 71 -6.73 -3.89 14.09
N LEU A 72 -7.10 -3.48 12.88
CA LEU A 72 -6.50 -3.97 11.65
C LEU A 72 -5.57 -2.88 11.13
N LEU A 73 -4.28 -3.17 11.08
CA LEU A 73 -3.27 -2.30 10.48
C LEU A 73 -2.63 -3.05 9.32
N TYR A 74 -2.63 -2.50 8.11
CA TYR A 74 -2.18 -3.24 6.93
C TYR A 74 -1.56 -2.34 5.87
N HIS A 75 -0.69 -2.89 5.03
CA HIS A 75 -0.18 -2.26 3.81
C HIS A 75 -0.07 -3.27 2.67
N LEU A 76 -0.01 -2.75 1.45
CA LEU A 76 0.12 -3.48 0.19
C LEU A 76 1.03 -2.64 -0.73
N LEU A 77 1.86 -3.30 -1.54
CA LEU A 77 2.69 -2.61 -2.52
C LEU A 77 1.87 -2.05 -3.68
N GLU A 78 0.91 -2.83 -4.19
CA GLU A 78 0.23 -2.50 -5.44
C GLU A 78 -1.28 -2.32 -5.25
N ILE A 79 -1.75 -1.11 -5.59
CA ILE A 79 -3.16 -0.81 -5.82
C ILE A 79 -3.21 0.05 -7.06
N GLU A 80 -3.83 -0.47 -8.12
CA GLU A 80 -3.71 0.13 -9.44
C GLU A 80 -4.26 1.57 -9.48
N HIS A 81 -5.36 1.86 -8.77
CA HIS A 81 -6.05 3.15 -8.86
C HIS A 81 -6.72 3.59 -7.55
N HIS A 82 -6.83 4.92 -7.35
CA HIS A 82 -7.51 5.51 -6.19
C HIS A 82 -8.96 5.05 -5.97
N GLY A 83 -9.74 4.86 -7.04
CA GLY A 83 -11.12 4.37 -6.93
C GLY A 83 -11.18 2.97 -6.31
N GLU A 84 -10.25 2.08 -6.70
CA GLU A 84 -10.12 0.74 -6.16
C GLU A 84 -9.69 0.76 -4.69
N TRP A 85 -8.70 1.60 -4.36
CA TRP A 85 -8.29 1.86 -2.97
C TRP A 85 -9.47 2.26 -2.08
N ARG A 86 -10.26 3.23 -2.53
CA ARG A 86 -11.43 3.73 -1.80
C ARG A 86 -12.50 2.64 -1.64
N ALA A 87 -12.76 1.86 -2.68
CA ALA A 87 -13.72 0.76 -2.64
C ALA A 87 -13.30 -0.32 -1.61
N ILE A 88 -12.03 -0.74 -1.62
CA ILE A 88 -11.49 -1.71 -0.67
C ILE A 88 -11.69 -1.23 0.76
N ARG A 89 -11.33 0.04 1.05
CA ARG A 89 -11.47 0.60 2.40
C ARG A 89 -12.91 0.72 2.86
N GLU A 90 -13.83 1.12 1.98
CA GLU A 90 -15.23 1.22 2.35
C GLU A 90 -15.83 -0.16 2.66
N VAL A 91 -15.46 -1.20 1.91
CA VAL A 91 -15.88 -2.58 2.20
C VAL A 91 -15.26 -3.07 3.51
N LEU A 92 -13.95 -2.89 3.72
CA LEU A 92 -13.29 -3.29 4.98
C LEU A 92 -13.95 -2.66 6.21
N ARG A 93 -14.28 -1.35 6.15
CA ARG A 93 -14.98 -0.68 7.26
C ARG A 93 -16.34 -1.30 7.59
N ARG A 94 -17.01 -1.92 6.61
CA ARG A 94 -18.32 -2.57 6.79
C ARG A 94 -18.18 -4.04 7.23
N THR A 95 -17.13 -4.72 6.80
CA THR A 95 -16.88 -6.14 7.15
C THR A 95 -16.07 -6.33 8.43
N TRP A 96 -15.48 -5.25 8.96
CA TRP A 96 -14.78 -5.21 10.25
C TRP A 96 -15.53 -4.35 11.29
N PRO A 97 -16.77 -4.69 11.67
CA PRO A 97 -17.57 -3.87 12.57
C PRO A 97 -16.96 -3.79 13.97
N GLY A 98 -16.81 -2.57 14.49
CA GLY A 98 -16.25 -2.33 15.82
C GLY A 98 -14.74 -2.48 15.92
N TRP A 99 -14.05 -2.61 14.79
CA TRP A 99 -12.60 -2.54 14.68
C TRP A 99 -12.16 -1.19 14.13
N ASP A 100 -10.95 -0.80 14.50
CA ASP A 100 -10.25 0.33 13.91
C ASP A 100 -9.38 -0.18 12.75
N VAL A 101 -9.79 0.14 11.53
CA VAL A 101 -9.13 -0.28 10.29
C VAL A 101 -8.26 0.85 9.77
N ARG A 102 -6.94 0.65 9.75
CA ARG A 102 -5.93 1.65 9.41
C ARG A 102 -4.99 1.15 8.32
N TRP A 103 -4.54 2.07 7.49
CA TRP A 103 -3.42 1.83 6.60
C TRP A 103 -2.11 2.09 7.33
N ALA A 104 -1.14 1.21 7.12
CA ALA A 104 0.23 1.35 7.58
C ALA A 104 1.00 2.18 6.55
N HIS A 105 0.98 3.51 6.72
CA HIS A 105 1.66 4.43 5.80
C HIS A 105 3.18 4.20 5.78
N ASP A 106 3.76 3.73 6.88
CA ASP A 106 5.18 3.36 6.97
C ASP A 106 5.43 1.86 6.73
N GLY A 107 4.44 1.14 6.20
CA GLY A 107 4.55 -0.26 5.80
C GLY A 107 4.95 -1.17 6.95
N GLN A 108 6.01 -1.95 6.75
CA GLN A 108 6.57 -2.85 7.77
C GLN A 108 6.95 -2.09 9.05
N GLY A 109 7.42 -0.84 8.94
CA GLY A 109 7.79 -0.03 10.10
C GLY A 109 6.62 0.20 11.05
N ASP A 110 5.44 0.51 10.51
CA ASP A 110 4.20 0.66 11.28
C ASP A 110 3.76 -0.67 11.92
N LEU A 111 3.90 -1.79 11.20
CA LEU A 111 3.53 -3.12 11.72
C LEU A 111 4.43 -3.53 12.90
N VAL A 112 5.74 -3.39 12.75
CA VAL A 112 6.75 -3.67 13.79
C VAL A 112 6.53 -2.77 15.00
N SER A 113 6.32 -1.48 14.77
CA SER A 113 6.07 -0.51 15.84
C SER A 113 4.80 -0.86 16.63
N HIS A 114 3.73 -1.30 15.96
CA HIS A 114 2.47 -1.64 16.61
C HIS A 114 2.62 -2.78 17.63
N VAL A 115 3.45 -3.78 17.33
CA VAL A 115 3.74 -4.91 18.23
C VAL A 115 4.86 -4.62 19.23
N GLY A 116 5.39 -3.39 19.26
CA GLY A 116 6.40 -2.91 20.20
C GLY A 116 7.85 -3.16 19.79
N GLY A 117 8.10 -3.48 18.51
CA GLY A 117 9.44 -3.57 17.95
C GLY A 117 10.00 -2.21 17.51
N ASP A 118 11.26 -2.20 17.08
CA ASP A 118 11.92 -1.02 16.53
C ASP A 118 11.74 -0.97 15.00
N PRO A 119 11.07 0.04 14.43
CA PRO A 119 10.89 0.15 12.98
C PRO A 119 12.21 0.30 12.20
N ALA A 120 13.33 0.61 12.86
CA ALA A 120 14.64 0.61 12.22
C ALA A 120 15.11 -0.80 11.81
N SER A 121 14.56 -1.87 12.41
CA SER A 121 14.99 -3.25 12.14
C SER A 121 14.55 -3.80 10.79
N VAL A 122 13.68 -3.09 10.08
CA VAL A 122 13.11 -3.49 8.78
C VAL A 122 13.48 -2.50 7.67
N ARG A 123 14.48 -1.65 7.89
CA ARG A 123 14.94 -0.66 6.89
C ARG A 123 16.09 -1.22 6.09
N ASP A 124 15.91 -1.27 4.78
CA ASP A 124 16.94 -1.64 3.79
C ASP A 124 16.88 -0.75 2.53
N HIS A 125 16.03 0.29 2.53
CA HIS A 125 16.00 1.29 1.46
C HIS A 125 17.16 2.30 1.57
N ASP A 126 17.91 2.48 0.48
CA ASP A 126 18.99 3.47 0.37
C ASP A 126 18.44 4.85 -0.09
N PRO A 127 18.45 5.89 0.75
CA PRO A 127 17.97 7.21 0.36
C PRO A 127 18.84 7.89 -0.70
N ASP A 128 20.08 7.43 -0.92
CA ASP A 128 20.97 8.00 -1.94
C ASP A 128 20.60 7.55 -3.37
N ASP A 129 19.68 6.58 -3.53
CA ASP A 129 19.15 6.10 -4.81
C ASP A 129 17.97 6.92 -5.35
N ALA A 130 17.55 7.98 -4.63
CA ALA A 130 16.40 8.79 -4.99
C ALA A 130 16.51 9.41 -6.40
N GLN A 131 15.52 9.14 -7.24
CA GLN A 131 15.50 9.63 -8.61
C GLN A 131 15.14 11.13 -8.68
N PRO A 132 15.69 11.89 -9.64
CA PRO A 132 15.27 13.26 -9.87
C PRO A 132 13.81 13.31 -10.36
N PRO A 133 13.09 14.43 -10.14
CA PRO A 133 11.71 14.57 -10.59
C PRO A 133 11.62 14.47 -12.12
N LYS A 134 10.77 13.56 -12.58
CA LYS A 134 10.50 13.26 -13.98
C LYS A 134 9.08 13.70 -14.32
N PRO A 135 8.88 14.52 -15.37
CA PRO A 135 7.55 14.93 -15.80
C PRO A 135 6.75 13.70 -16.25
N CYS A 136 5.46 13.68 -15.92
CA CYS A 136 4.54 12.68 -16.46
C CYS A 136 4.30 12.93 -17.96
N GLU A 137 4.48 11.91 -18.79
CA GLU A 137 4.34 12.02 -20.25
C GLU A 137 2.86 12.01 -20.70
N PRO A 138 2.30 13.10 -21.26
CA PRO A 138 0.94 13.09 -21.80
C PRO A 138 0.86 12.38 -23.17
N PRO A 139 -0.30 11.83 -23.59
CA PRO A 139 -1.60 11.79 -22.88
C PRO A 139 -1.85 10.51 -22.05
N ASP A 140 -0.94 9.55 -22.14
CA ASP A 140 -1.13 8.19 -21.61
C ASP A 140 -0.37 7.93 -20.30
N GLY A 141 0.53 8.84 -19.89
CA GLY A 141 1.26 8.76 -18.63
C GLY A 141 0.33 8.77 -17.43
N TRP A 142 0.69 7.97 -16.44
CA TRP A 142 0.01 7.89 -15.16
C TRP A 142 0.80 8.70 -14.14
N PRO A 143 0.28 9.84 -13.64
CA PRO A 143 0.99 10.61 -12.64
C PRO A 143 0.98 9.84 -11.33
N CYS A 144 2.15 9.37 -10.90
CA CYS A 144 2.30 8.77 -9.57
C CYS A 144 2.09 9.83 -8.48
N CYS A 145 2.56 11.06 -8.70
CA CYS A 145 2.47 12.13 -7.72
C CYS A 145 2.06 13.48 -8.31
N ALA A 146 1.13 14.17 -7.64
CA ALA A 146 0.88 15.59 -7.86
C ALA A 146 1.63 16.44 -6.84
N VAL A 147 2.49 17.34 -7.33
CA VAL A 147 3.18 18.32 -6.48
C VAL A 147 2.59 19.70 -6.71
N THR A 148 2.30 20.44 -5.63
CA THR A 148 1.81 21.82 -5.73
C THR A 148 2.66 22.79 -4.93
N VAL A 149 2.93 23.96 -5.51
CA VAL A 149 3.65 25.08 -4.87
C VAL A 149 3.14 26.41 -5.41
N GLY A 150 2.80 27.34 -4.52
CA GLY A 150 2.38 28.70 -4.91
C GLY A 150 1.22 28.75 -5.91
N GLY A 151 0.26 27.81 -5.82
CA GLY A 151 -0.88 27.69 -6.74
C GLY A 151 -0.56 27.06 -8.10
N ARG A 152 0.67 26.61 -8.33
CA ARG A 152 1.08 25.82 -9.50
C ARG A 152 1.03 24.34 -9.16
N ALA A 153 0.67 23.51 -10.13
CA ALA A 153 0.61 22.06 -9.98
C ALA A 153 1.50 21.38 -11.03
N TYR A 154 2.12 20.28 -10.62
CA TYR A 154 3.09 19.51 -11.39
C TYR A 154 2.72 18.04 -11.29
N ALA A 155 2.62 17.35 -12.43
CA ALA A 155 2.44 15.89 -12.46
C ALA A 155 3.76 15.18 -12.72
N LEU A 156 4.13 14.30 -11.81
CA LEU A 156 5.38 13.56 -11.85
C LEU A 156 5.11 12.06 -11.92
N GLU A 157 5.98 11.36 -12.63
CA GLU A 157 6.00 9.89 -12.75
C GLU A 157 6.73 9.21 -11.58
N ASN A 158 7.38 9.98 -10.71
CA ASN A 158 8.13 9.43 -9.58
C ASN A 158 7.20 8.88 -8.50
N ASP A 159 7.68 7.84 -7.82
CA ASP A 159 7.11 7.43 -6.55
C ASP A 159 7.24 8.55 -5.51
N LEU A 160 6.26 8.63 -4.62
CA LEU A 160 6.24 9.65 -3.58
C LEU A 160 7.50 9.59 -2.70
N SER A 161 8.01 8.39 -2.40
CA SER A 161 9.20 8.20 -1.57
C SER A 161 10.42 8.91 -2.16
N ASP A 162 10.68 8.77 -3.47
CA ASP A 162 11.78 9.46 -4.16
C ASP A 162 11.67 10.97 -4.01
N LEU A 163 10.46 11.51 -4.17
CA LEU A 163 10.21 12.95 -4.09
C LEU A 163 10.40 13.49 -2.67
N LEU A 164 10.08 12.70 -1.65
CA LEU A 164 10.27 13.08 -0.25
C LEU A 164 11.75 13.15 0.15
N GLU A 165 12.62 12.33 -0.47
CA GLU A 165 14.07 12.38 -0.21
C GLU A 165 14.75 13.67 -0.69
N HIS A 166 14.10 14.44 -1.58
CA HIS A 166 14.55 15.79 -1.97
C HIS A 166 14.01 16.89 -1.05
N GLY A 167 12.95 16.60 -0.28
CA GLY A 167 12.34 17.53 0.65
C GLY A 167 11.98 18.90 0.02
N PRO A 168 12.18 20.03 0.74
CA PRO A 168 11.93 21.36 0.22
C PRO A 168 12.79 21.77 -0.98
N ASP A 169 13.96 21.14 -1.17
CA ASP A 169 14.82 21.41 -2.33
C ASP A 169 14.14 21.00 -3.65
N LEU A 170 13.18 20.07 -3.58
CA LEU A 170 12.34 19.65 -4.70
C LEU A 170 11.70 20.85 -5.41
N VAL A 171 11.31 21.91 -4.68
CA VAL A 171 10.71 23.12 -5.26
C VAL A 171 11.60 23.74 -6.35
N GLY A 172 12.93 23.71 -6.16
CA GLY A 172 13.90 24.20 -7.13
C GLY A 172 14.21 23.23 -8.27
N MET A 173 13.71 22.00 -8.19
CA MET A 173 13.97 20.91 -9.13
C MET A 173 12.77 20.60 -10.03
N LEU A 174 11.59 21.16 -9.74
CA LEU A 174 10.36 20.88 -10.47
C LEU A 174 10.48 21.25 -11.97
N PRO A 175 10.29 20.29 -12.89
CA PRO A 175 10.39 20.54 -14.32
C PRO A 175 9.21 21.40 -14.80
N GLU A 176 9.49 22.44 -15.57
CA GLU A 176 8.46 23.34 -16.12
C GLU A 176 7.52 22.59 -17.09
N GLU A 177 8.01 21.54 -17.74
CA GLU A 177 7.22 20.67 -18.62
C GLU A 177 6.15 19.87 -17.87
N ALA A 178 6.34 19.62 -16.56
CA ALA A 178 5.33 18.97 -15.72
C ALA A 178 4.22 19.94 -15.27
N ALA A 179 4.42 21.25 -15.43
CA ALA A 179 3.47 22.24 -14.97
C ALA A 179 2.17 22.16 -15.77
N GLY A 180 1.06 21.97 -15.08
CA GLY A 180 -0.25 21.79 -15.70
C GLY A 180 -1.37 21.80 -14.69
N VAL A 181 -2.61 21.95 -15.17
CA VAL A 181 -3.82 22.03 -14.32
C VAL A 181 -4.77 20.85 -14.51
N ALA A 182 -4.43 19.91 -15.39
CA ALA A 182 -5.28 18.78 -15.72
C ALA A 182 -4.44 17.51 -15.76
N PHE A 183 -4.70 16.62 -14.79
CA PHE A 183 -4.04 15.35 -14.65
C PHE A 183 -5.09 14.26 -14.42
N ARG A 184 -4.74 13.00 -14.72
CA ARG A 184 -5.47 11.87 -14.13
C ARG A 184 -5.32 11.93 -12.61
N PHE A 185 -6.22 11.29 -11.88
CA PHE A 185 -6.14 11.25 -10.43
C PHE A 185 -4.82 10.56 -10.01
N PRO A 186 -3.92 11.22 -9.27
CA PRO A 186 -2.63 10.66 -8.90
C PRO A 186 -2.75 9.70 -7.71
N ASP A 187 -1.74 8.86 -7.48
CA ASP A 187 -1.74 7.95 -6.33
C ASP A 187 -1.27 8.64 -5.03
N ALA A 188 -0.58 9.76 -5.17
CA ALA A 188 -0.05 10.55 -4.08
C ALA A 188 -0.01 12.05 -4.39
N GLY A 189 0.26 12.86 -3.37
CA GLY A 189 0.60 14.26 -3.61
C GLY A 189 1.33 14.95 -2.47
N ILE A 190 2.12 15.95 -2.85
CA ILE A 190 2.87 16.84 -1.97
C ILE A 190 2.40 18.28 -2.19
N HIS A 191 2.09 18.99 -1.13
CA HIS A 191 1.83 20.42 -1.15
C HIS A 191 2.93 21.16 -0.38
N PHE A 192 3.58 22.12 -1.04
CA PHE A 192 4.54 23.03 -0.42
C PHE A 192 3.92 24.42 -0.22
N ASP A 193 3.78 24.80 1.04
CA ASP A 193 3.57 26.18 1.45
C ASP A 193 4.92 26.76 1.89
N VAL A 194 5.55 27.51 0.98
CA VAL A 194 6.90 28.06 1.18
C VAL A 194 6.90 29.21 2.19
N ASP A 195 5.81 29.95 2.27
CA ASP A 195 5.69 31.10 3.17
C ASP A 195 5.57 30.64 4.62
N GLU A 196 4.74 29.63 4.88
CA GLU A 196 4.54 29.03 6.21
C GLU A 196 5.53 27.89 6.51
N ARG A 197 6.41 27.55 5.56
CA ARG A 197 7.34 26.40 5.63
C ARG A 197 6.63 25.11 6.03
N HIS A 198 5.55 24.80 5.33
CA HIS A 198 4.74 23.60 5.58
C HIS A 198 4.73 22.68 4.37
N VAL A 199 4.94 21.39 4.63
CA VAL A 199 4.77 20.30 3.67
C VAL A 199 3.58 19.43 4.09
N GLY A 200 2.57 19.36 3.23
CA GLY A 200 1.44 18.46 3.35
C GLY A 200 1.58 17.27 2.41
N VAL A 201 1.40 16.05 2.90
CA VAL A 201 1.58 14.82 2.13
C VAL A 201 0.36 13.93 2.25
N TRP A 202 -0.15 13.43 1.13
CA TRP A 202 -1.17 12.37 1.10
C TRP A 202 -0.75 11.26 0.13
N THR A 203 -1.23 10.05 0.37
CA THR A 203 -0.85 8.87 -0.43
C THR A 203 -1.81 7.71 -0.27
N THR A 204 -1.95 6.92 -1.34
CA THR A 204 -2.48 5.55 -1.30
C THR A 204 -1.38 4.48 -1.24
N GLN A 205 -0.11 4.89 -1.38
CA GLN A 205 1.07 4.04 -1.38
C GLN A 205 1.67 3.91 0.04
N THR A 206 2.72 3.11 0.15
CA THR A 206 3.54 2.94 1.35
C THR A 206 4.79 3.82 1.25
N LEU A 207 5.22 4.44 2.35
CA LEU A 207 6.28 5.46 2.38
C LEU A 207 7.65 4.91 2.80
N TRP A 208 7.71 3.71 3.39
CA TRP A 208 8.98 3.03 3.72
C TRP A 208 9.98 3.93 4.48
N GLY A 209 9.48 4.73 5.42
CA GLY A 209 10.25 5.63 6.28
C GLY A 209 10.62 6.96 5.65
N SER A 210 10.35 7.18 4.35
CA SER A 210 10.74 8.40 3.62
C SER A 210 10.17 9.67 4.25
N PHE A 211 8.91 9.63 4.71
CA PHE A 211 8.28 10.77 5.38
C PHE A 211 8.99 11.15 6.69
N GLN A 212 9.33 10.16 7.52
CA GLN A 212 10.02 10.38 8.79
C GLN A 212 11.46 10.85 8.55
N ARG A 213 12.16 10.29 7.55
CA ARG A 213 13.51 10.73 7.14
C ARG A 213 13.49 12.17 6.65
N ALA A 214 12.56 12.53 5.77
CA ALA A 214 12.40 13.89 5.29
C ALA A 214 12.11 14.87 6.43
N ALA A 215 11.15 14.54 7.31
CA ALA A 215 10.84 15.39 8.47
C ALA A 215 12.03 15.58 9.42
N ALA A 216 12.89 14.58 9.57
CA ALA A 216 14.10 14.67 10.38
C ALA A 216 15.23 15.48 9.70
N ARG A 217 15.33 15.41 8.37
CA ARG A 217 16.35 16.11 7.58
C ARG A 217 16.08 17.61 7.44
N TRP A 218 14.81 18.01 7.39
CA TRP A 218 14.37 19.42 7.35
C TRP A 218 13.47 19.77 8.55
N PRO A 219 14.03 19.82 9.77
CA PRO A 219 13.27 20.05 10.99
C PRO A 219 12.72 21.48 11.11
N GLU A 220 13.21 22.42 10.29
CA GLU A 220 12.71 23.80 10.20
C GLU A 220 11.42 23.92 9.39
N TRP A 221 11.04 22.86 8.67
CA TRP A 221 9.75 22.74 8.00
C TRP A 221 8.77 21.96 8.88
N ARG A 222 7.51 22.39 8.88
CA ARG A 222 6.43 21.59 9.45
C ARG A 222 6.04 20.52 8.44
N TRP A 223 5.93 19.28 8.88
CA TRP A 223 5.50 18.16 8.04
C TRP A 223 4.16 17.63 8.54
N THR A 224 3.23 17.34 7.62
CA THR A 224 1.92 16.77 7.96
C THR A 224 1.56 15.68 6.99
N LEU A 225 1.42 14.46 7.51
CA LEU A 225 0.82 13.36 6.77
C LEU A 225 -0.70 13.46 6.89
N TRP A 226 -1.35 13.83 5.79
CA TRP A 226 -2.81 13.84 5.66
C TRP A 226 -3.38 12.44 5.48
N GLY A 227 -2.53 11.46 5.18
CA GLY A 227 -2.91 10.07 4.96
C GLY A 227 -3.55 9.91 3.59
N ASP A 228 -4.78 9.42 3.55
CA ASP A 228 -5.58 9.26 2.33
C ASP A 228 -6.46 10.48 1.99
N ARG A 229 -6.36 11.56 2.78
CA ARG A 229 -7.18 12.77 2.67
C ARG A 229 -6.64 13.74 1.63
N HIS A 230 -6.75 13.37 0.35
CA HIS A 230 -6.36 14.23 -0.77
C HIS A 230 -7.14 15.56 -0.79
N GLU A 231 -8.32 15.63 -0.16
CA GLU A 231 -9.13 16.84 -0.04
C GLU A 231 -8.42 17.97 0.73
N GLU A 232 -7.54 17.61 1.69
CA GLU A 232 -6.68 18.59 2.39
C GLU A 232 -5.70 19.24 1.40
N HIS A 233 -5.17 18.48 0.44
CA HIS A 233 -4.33 18.99 -0.64
C HIS A 233 -5.13 19.92 -1.54
N LEU A 234 -6.32 19.50 -1.99
CA LEU A 234 -7.18 20.33 -2.84
C LEU A 234 -7.50 21.67 -2.19
N SER A 235 -7.84 21.64 -0.90
CA SER A 235 -8.15 22.85 -0.12
C SER A 235 -6.93 23.76 0.05
N ALA A 236 -5.74 23.20 0.27
CA ALA A 236 -4.52 23.98 0.46
C ALA A 236 -4.00 24.57 -0.86
N ALA A 237 -4.05 23.81 -1.94
CA ALA A 237 -3.46 24.18 -3.22
C ALA A 237 -4.42 24.92 -4.17
N GLY A 238 -5.74 24.85 -3.95
CA GLY A 238 -6.74 25.42 -4.86
C GLY A 238 -6.84 24.70 -6.21
N VAL A 239 -6.52 23.40 -6.25
CA VAL A 239 -6.57 22.55 -7.44
C VAL A 239 -7.76 21.58 -7.38
N THR A 240 -8.05 20.88 -8.48
CA THR A 240 -9.11 19.86 -8.54
C THR A 240 -8.60 18.59 -9.20
N PHE A 241 -8.98 17.43 -8.67
CA PHE A 241 -8.77 16.13 -9.32
C PHE A 241 -10.10 15.57 -9.84
N PRO A 242 -10.08 14.75 -10.90
CA PRO A 242 -11.31 14.11 -11.39
C PRO A 242 -11.82 13.08 -10.38
N GLU A 243 -13.11 13.09 -10.06
CA GLU A 243 -13.71 12.09 -9.19
C GLU A 243 -13.62 10.68 -9.81
N PRO A 244 -13.25 9.64 -9.02
CA PRO A 244 -13.21 8.27 -9.54
C PRO A 244 -14.62 7.72 -9.81
N ASP A 245 -14.74 6.87 -10.84
CA ASP A 245 -15.95 6.08 -11.05
C ASP A 245 -16.03 4.95 -10.01
N MET A 246 -16.72 5.25 -8.91
CA MET A 246 -16.89 4.29 -7.81
C MET A 246 -17.73 3.08 -8.20
N ALA A 247 -18.67 3.20 -9.14
CA ALA A 247 -19.46 2.06 -9.59
C ALA A 247 -18.58 1.06 -10.36
N ALA A 248 -17.68 1.56 -11.21
CA ALA A 248 -16.67 0.74 -11.87
C ALA A 248 -15.69 0.12 -10.87
N ALA A 249 -15.26 0.88 -9.85
CA ALA A 249 -14.37 0.37 -8.81
C ALA A 249 -15.00 -0.79 -8.01
N TYR A 250 -16.27 -0.67 -7.61
CA TYR A 250 -16.99 -1.77 -6.95
C TYR A 250 -17.18 -2.99 -7.84
N ALA A 251 -17.49 -2.78 -9.12
CA ALA A 251 -17.61 -3.88 -10.08
C ALA A 251 -16.28 -4.64 -10.23
N LYS A 252 -15.16 -3.92 -10.38
CA LYS A 252 -13.82 -4.51 -10.49
C LYS A 252 -13.45 -5.28 -9.21
N LEU A 253 -13.67 -4.70 -8.03
CA LEU A 253 -13.41 -5.37 -6.76
C LEU A 253 -14.22 -6.67 -6.62
N ARG A 254 -15.49 -6.64 -7.03
CA ARG A 254 -16.36 -7.83 -7.05
C ARG A 254 -15.82 -8.93 -7.97
N GLU A 255 -15.39 -8.57 -9.17
CA GLU A 255 -14.80 -9.50 -10.13
C GLU A 255 -13.51 -10.12 -9.60
N ARG A 256 -12.61 -9.30 -9.01
CA ARG A 256 -11.38 -9.77 -8.36
C ARG A 256 -11.69 -10.74 -7.22
N LEU A 257 -12.64 -10.43 -6.34
CA LEU A 257 -13.03 -11.31 -5.24
C LEU A 257 -13.53 -12.68 -5.76
N ILE A 258 -14.33 -12.68 -6.84
CA ILE A 258 -14.81 -13.93 -7.44
C ILE A 258 -13.67 -14.75 -8.06
N ALA A 259 -12.76 -14.09 -8.79
CA ALA A 259 -11.61 -14.74 -9.41
C ALA A 259 -10.66 -15.34 -8.36
N HIS A 260 -10.44 -14.61 -7.26
CA HIS A 260 -9.58 -15.00 -6.16
C HIS A 260 -10.00 -16.35 -5.53
N ARG A 261 -11.30 -16.67 -5.43
CA ARG A 261 -11.81 -17.95 -4.88
C ARG A 261 -11.29 -19.21 -5.57
N GLY A 262 -10.96 -19.11 -6.86
CA GLY A 262 -10.61 -20.24 -7.72
C GLY A 262 -9.11 -20.43 -7.90
N ARG A 263 -8.30 -19.53 -7.35
CA ARG A 263 -6.86 -19.49 -7.62
C ARG A 263 -6.12 -20.38 -6.63
N ASP A 264 -5.13 -21.10 -7.15
CA ASP A 264 -4.06 -21.71 -6.35
C ASP A 264 -2.83 -20.87 -6.61
N ARG A 265 -2.42 -20.04 -5.65
CA ARG A 265 -1.28 -19.13 -5.84
C ARG A 265 0.04 -19.89 -6.04
N THR A 266 0.14 -21.13 -5.57
CA THR A 266 1.33 -21.96 -5.78
C THR A 266 1.39 -22.60 -7.17
N ALA A 267 0.26 -22.73 -7.87
CA ALA A 267 0.21 -23.30 -9.22
C ALA A 267 1.04 -22.48 -10.22
N VAL A 268 1.07 -21.15 -10.06
CA VAL A 268 1.88 -20.23 -10.89
C VAL A 268 3.37 -20.59 -10.81
N ALA A 269 3.86 -20.93 -9.62
CA ALA A 269 5.23 -21.35 -9.42
C ALA A 269 5.55 -22.64 -10.18
N GLY A 270 4.62 -23.61 -10.16
CA GLY A 270 4.76 -24.87 -10.90
C GLY A 270 4.77 -24.66 -12.41
N GLU A 271 3.96 -23.76 -12.94
CA GLU A 271 3.94 -23.40 -14.36
C GLU A 271 5.23 -22.69 -14.79
N LEU A 272 5.71 -21.75 -13.98
CA LEU A 272 6.96 -21.03 -14.25
C LEU A 272 8.17 -21.98 -14.29
N LEU A 273 8.31 -22.85 -13.29
CA LEU A 273 9.40 -23.83 -13.24
C LEU A 273 9.35 -24.80 -14.42
N ARG A 274 8.16 -25.22 -14.84
CA ARG A 274 7.99 -26.05 -16.03
C ARG A 274 8.45 -25.32 -17.30
N GLY A 275 8.05 -24.07 -17.47
CA GLY A 275 8.46 -23.26 -18.61
C GLY A 275 9.97 -22.97 -18.64
N LEU A 276 10.61 -22.78 -17.49
CA LEU A 276 12.07 -22.63 -17.37
C LEU A 276 12.79 -23.93 -17.76
N ALA A 277 12.32 -25.07 -17.25
CA ALA A 277 12.88 -26.37 -17.60
C ALA A 277 12.74 -26.69 -19.10
N GLU A 278 11.62 -26.34 -19.73
CA GLU A 278 11.41 -26.48 -21.18
C GLU A 278 12.39 -25.64 -22.02
N ARG A 279 12.90 -24.54 -21.47
CA ARG A 279 13.95 -23.70 -22.08
C ARG A 279 15.37 -24.16 -21.75
N GLY A 280 15.53 -25.25 -20.99
CA GLY A 280 16.83 -25.75 -20.55
C GLY A 280 17.47 -24.90 -19.45
N GLU A 281 16.69 -24.09 -18.74
CA GLU A 281 17.14 -23.33 -17.57
C GLU A 281 16.98 -24.17 -16.30
N ASP A 282 17.94 -24.08 -15.38
CA ASP A 282 17.93 -24.81 -14.10
C ASP A 282 17.91 -23.81 -12.92
N PRO A 283 16.74 -23.18 -12.65
CA PRO A 283 16.62 -22.22 -11.56
C PRO A 283 16.70 -22.93 -10.22
N THR A 284 17.34 -22.30 -9.23
CA THR A 284 17.24 -22.73 -7.82
C THR A 284 16.06 -22.00 -7.17
N PRO A 285 14.89 -22.64 -7.00
CA PRO A 285 13.74 -21.98 -6.38
C PRO A 285 13.98 -21.69 -4.89
N SER A 286 13.28 -20.68 -4.38
CA SER A 286 13.18 -20.47 -2.94
C SER A 286 12.65 -21.75 -2.26
N PRO A 287 13.18 -22.14 -1.09
CA PRO A 287 12.62 -23.26 -0.33
C PRO A 287 11.17 -23.01 0.13
N HIS A 288 10.70 -21.76 0.10
CA HIS A 288 9.36 -21.36 0.55
C HIS A 288 8.34 -21.21 -0.57
N LEU A 289 8.73 -21.55 -1.80
CA LEU A 289 7.94 -21.34 -3.00
C LEU A 289 6.56 -22.05 -2.96
N PHE A 290 6.46 -23.15 -2.22
CA PHE A 290 5.24 -23.97 -2.12
C PHE A 290 4.64 -24.00 -0.70
N ASP A 291 5.12 -23.14 0.20
CA ASP A 291 4.68 -23.13 1.61
C ASP A 291 3.34 -22.40 1.82
N HIS A 292 2.84 -21.69 0.81
CA HIS A 292 1.59 -20.93 0.90
C HIS A 292 0.38 -21.85 1.09
N ARG A 293 -0.54 -21.47 1.98
CA ARG A 293 -1.77 -22.22 2.23
C ARG A 293 -2.99 -21.38 1.92
N GLU A 294 -3.77 -21.83 0.94
CA GLU A 294 -5.07 -21.27 0.63
C GLU A 294 -6.08 -21.57 1.75
N VAL A 295 -6.75 -20.54 2.26
CA VAL A 295 -7.83 -20.67 3.25
C VAL A 295 -9.11 -20.11 2.65
N ARG A 296 -10.10 -20.99 2.46
CA ARG A 296 -11.41 -20.56 1.93
C ARG A 296 -12.29 -20.04 3.05
N SER A 297 -12.58 -18.74 2.99
CA SER A 297 -13.50 -18.08 3.92
C SER A 297 -14.86 -17.82 3.28
N PRO A 298 -15.99 -17.95 4.02
CA PRO A 298 -17.30 -17.57 3.51
C PRO A 298 -17.38 -16.06 3.25
N ASP A 299 -17.55 -15.67 2.00
CA ASP A 299 -17.49 -14.27 1.54
C ASP A 299 -18.80 -13.81 0.87
N ALA A 300 -19.88 -14.60 0.98
CA ALA A 300 -21.20 -14.22 0.49
C ALA A 300 -21.68 -12.89 1.11
N HIS A 301 -21.33 -12.65 2.38
CA HIS A 301 -21.62 -11.39 3.05
C HIS A 301 -20.80 -10.22 2.48
N VAL A 302 -19.54 -10.46 2.05
CA VAL A 302 -18.69 -9.45 1.41
C VAL A 302 -19.28 -9.04 0.07
N LEU A 303 -19.70 -10.01 -0.75
CA LEU A 303 -20.38 -9.71 -2.01
C LEU A 303 -21.65 -8.89 -1.78
N ALA A 304 -22.46 -9.23 -0.77
CA ALA A 304 -23.65 -8.46 -0.43
C ALA A 304 -23.32 -7.01 -0.02
N VAL A 305 -22.21 -6.80 0.69
CA VAL A 305 -21.72 -5.44 1.03
C VAL A 305 -21.31 -4.68 -0.23
N ILE A 306 -20.56 -5.31 -1.14
CA ILE A 306 -20.13 -4.69 -2.40
C ILE A 306 -21.35 -4.36 -3.28
N ASP A 307 -22.31 -5.27 -3.41
CA ASP A 307 -23.51 -5.07 -4.21
C ASP A 307 -24.35 -3.90 -3.63
N ALA A 308 -24.53 -3.85 -2.30
CA ALA A 308 -25.23 -2.73 -1.64
C ALA A 308 -24.52 -1.38 -1.83
N LEU A 309 -23.18 -1.37 -1.81
CA LEU A 309 -22.36 -0.19 -2.07
C LEU A 309 -22.47 0.30 -3.52
N ALA A 310 -22.57 -0.64 -4.46
CA ALA A 310 -22.78 -0.36 -5.87
C ALA A 310 -24.23 0.03 -6.22
N GLY A 311 -25.15 0.01 -5.24
CA GLY A 311 -26.57 0.28 -5.45
C GLY A 311 -27.30 -0.84 -6.23
N ARG A 312 -26.85 -2.09 -6.07
CA ARG A 312 -27.41 -3.29 -6.71
C ARG A 312 -28.28 -4.12 -5.77
#